data_AF-A0A0R3QDJ6-F1
#
_entry.id   AF-A0A0R3QDJ6-F1
#
_cell.length_a   1.000
_cell.length_b   1.000
_cell.length_c   1.000
_cell.angle_alpha   90.00
_cell.angle_beta   90.00
_cell.angle_gamma   90.00
#
_symmetry.space_group_name_H-M   'P 1'
#
loop_
_entity.id
_entity.type
_entity.pdbx_description
1 polymer ?
#
loop_
_entity_poly.entity_id
_entity_poly.type
_entity_poly.pdbx_seq_one_letter_code
_entity_poly.pdbx_strand_id
1 'polypeptide(L)'
;LYNSWQLIWNITVTSTEEYPHFRPASARRGFVHRNISVLPRQTCGLYTHTQFFHSYPDGFTKLLSNIEGGDLFFTIVINPVRIIIGFSIFMTHQQNYANDRLGIFSFERVINFIKCWTNLRLRWVEPARMASAYFARYAAEKVPVWSNPCDDPRHAKILPQPFNCSEMPLPNMLVVGPQKTGSTALATFLNLHPNFSSNDPVPSSFEELQFFGGPNYARGLHWYMDQFRSKIDHLIVFEKSATYFDNPDAPRTSFALLPKAKIVVGY
;
A
#
# COMPACT_ATOMS: atom_id res chain seq x y z
N LEU A 1 -6.22 -9.18 -12.63
CA LEU A 1 -6.75 -9.72 -11.35
C LEU A 1 -7.98 -8.96 -10.86
N TYR A 2 -7.88 -7.71 -10.39
CA TYR A 2 -9.03 -6.95 -9.85
C TYR A 2 -10.25 -6.89 -10.80
N ASN A 3 -10.02 -6.67 -12.11
CA ASN A 3 -11.12 -6.74 -13.09
C ASN A 3 -11.80 -8.11 -13.10
N SER A 4 -11.01 -9.19 -13.12
CA SER A 4 -11.53 -10.57 -13.10
C SER A 4 -12.30 -10.87 -11.81
N TRP A 5 -11.81 -10.38 -10.67
CA TRP A 5 -12.49 -10.45 -9.37
C TRP A 5 -13.88 -9.83 -9.41
N GLN A 6 -14.00 -8.64 -9.99
CA GLN A 6 -15.27 -7.97 -10.10
C GLN A 6 -16.19 -8.62 -11.14
N LEU A 7 -15.67 -8.92 -12.33
CA LEU A 7 -16.49 -9.40 -13.46
C LEU A 7 -16.96 -10.85 -13.30
N ILE A 8 -16.12 -11.74 -12.76
CA ILE A 8 -16.41 -13.18 -12.69
C ILE A 8 -17.08 -13.53 -11.36
N TRP A 9 -16.57 -12.99 -10.25
CA TRP A 9 -16.96 -13.40 -8.90
C TRP A 9 -17.73 -12.32 -8.14
N ASN A 10 -17.95 -11.14 -8.74
CA ASN A 10 -18.61 -9.99 -8.10
C ASN A 10 -18.00 -9.62 -6.75
N ILE A 11 -16.67 -9.73 -6.63
CA ILE A 11 -15.95 -9.40 -5.40
C ILE A 11 -15.89 -7.89 -5.25
N THR A 12 -16.35 -7.39 -4.10
CA THR A 12 -16.35 -5.96 -3.76
C THR A 12 -15.42 -5.63 -2.58
N VAL A 13 -15.03 -6.63 -1.79
CA VAL A 13 -14.17 -6.46 -0.61
C VAL A 13 -13.13 -7.57 -0.54
N THR A 14 -11.91 -7.20 -0.17
CA THR A 14 -10.80 -8.11 0.12
C THR A 14 -9.90 -7.49 1.19
N SER A 15 -8.78 -8.12 1.52
CA SER A 15 -7.86 -7.66 2.57
C SER A 15 -6.40 -7.96 2.22
N THR A 16 -5.47 -7.18 2.78
CA THR A 16 -4.02 -7.38 2.59
C THR A 16 -3.23 -6.99 3.84
N GLU A 17 -2.14 -7.68 4.11
CA GLU A 17 -1.17 -7.39 5.17
C GLU A 17 0.05 -6.61 4.67
N GLU A 18 0.20 -6.46 3.35
CA GLU A 18 1.43 -5.93 2.73
C GLU A 18 1.38 -4.42 2.50
N TYR A 19 0.21 -3.79 2.60
CA TYR A 19 0.04 -2.37 2.24
C TYR A 19 -0.08 -1.44 3.47
N PRO A 20 0.63 -0.29 3.49
CA PRO A 20 1.65 0.10 2.52
C PRO A 20 2.96 -0.68 2.70
N HIS A 21 3.19 -1.29 3.88
CA HIS A 21 4.28 -2.22 4.15
C HIS A 21 3.82 -3.31 5.14
N PHE A 22 4.50 -4.46 5.13
CA PHE A 22 4.20 -5.53 6.08
C PHE A 22 4.47 -5.12 7.52
N ARG A 23 5.50 -4.31 7.78
CA ARG A 23 5.84 -3.80 9.11
C ARG A 23 6.04 -2.28 9.09
N PRO A 24 5.72 -1.58 10.20
CA PRO A 24 5.04 -2.12 11.37
C PRO A 24 3.56 -2.42 11.06
N ALA A 25 2.94 -3.36 11.77
CA ALA A 25 1.51 -3.70 11.60
C ALA A 25 0.60 -2.48 11.81
N SER A 26 1.11 -1.52 12.58
CA SER A 26 0.50 -0.23 12.84
C SER A 26 0.54 0.77 11.66
N ALA A 27 1.36 0.55 10.65
CA ALA A 27 1.36 1.44 9.47
C ALA A 27 0.34 1.01 8.41
N ARG A 28 -0.28 -0.18 8.57
CA ARG A 28 -1.16 -0.79 7.58
C ARG A 28 -2.45 0.02 7.38
N ARG A 29 -2.86 0.14 6.13
CA ARG A 29 -3.99 0.98 5.71
C ARG A 29 -4.89 0.25 4.72
N GLY A 30 -6.12 0.73 4.60
CA GLY A 30 -6.99 0.30 3.51
C GLY A 30 -6.77 1.13 2.26
N PHE A 31 -7.34 0.68 1.14
CA PHE A 31 -7.49 1.47 -0.07
C PHE A 31 -8.61 0.93 -0.94
N VAL A 32 -9.06 1.74 -1.90
CA VAL A 32 -10.02 1.30 -2.92
C VAL A 32 -9.31 1.28 -4.27
N HIS A 33 -9.35 0.14 -4.94
CA HIS A 33 -8.79 -0.01 -6.28
C HIS A 33 -9.78 -0.71 -7.20
N ARG A 34 -10.13 -0.06 -8.32
CA ARG A 34 -11.11 -0.56 -9.31
C ARG A 34 -12.42 -1.02 -8.65
N ASN A 35 -12.98 -0.15 -7.80
CA ASN A 35 -14.21 -0.40 -7.03
C ASN A 35 -14.16 -1.59 -6.05
N ILE A 36 -12.98 -2.16 -5.79
CA ILE A 36 -12.78 -3.16 -4.74
C ILE A 36 -12.16 -2.49 -3.51
N SER A 37 -12.82 -2.65 -2.38
CA SER A 37 -12.35 -2.21 -1.07
C SER A 37 -11.34 -3.20 -0.51
N VAL A 38 -10.10 -2.76 -0.29
CA VAL A 38 -9.04 -3.56 0.29
C VAL A 38 -8.81 -3.10 1.73
N LEU A 39 -9.06 -3.97 2.70
CA LEU A 39 -8.93 -3.66 4.12
C LEU A 39 -7.57 -4.12 4.69
N PRO A 40 -7.00 -3.41 5.69
CA PRO A 40 -5.76 -3.80 6.31
C PRO A 40 -5.95 -5.05 7.15
N ARG A 41 -5.17 -6.08 6.85
CA ARG A 41 -5.16 -7.36 7.57
C ARG A 41 -4.01 -7.42 8.55
N GLN A 42 -4.26 -8.07 9.67
CA GLN A 42 -3.35 -8.28 10.78
C GLN A 42 -2.91 -9.74 10.88
N THR A 43 -1.71 -9.92 11.40
CA THR A 43 -1.14 -11.24 11.68
C THR A 43 -1.37 -11.57 13.14
N CYS A 44 -1.70 -12.82 13.46
CA CYS A 44 -1.99 -13.25 14.83
C CYS A 44 -0.88 -14.08 15.49
N GLY A 45 0.26 -14.27 14.80
CA GLY A 45 1.34 -15.14 15.28
C GLY A 45 1.07 -16.63 15.10
N LEU A 46 -0.01 -17.01 14.42
CA LEU A 46 -0.29 -18.39 14.05
C LEU A 46 0.21 -18.68 12.63
N TYR A 47 0.88 -19.81 12.46
CA TYR A 47 1.48 -20.22 11.20
C TYR A 47 0.76 -21.44 10.60
N THR A 48 0.83 -21.59 9.28
CA THR A 48 0.20 -22.72 8.55
C THR A 48 0.76 -24.08 8.93
N HIS A 49 2.04 -24.14 9.29
CA HIS A 49 2.75 -25.38 9.61
C HIS A 49 2.65 -25.75 11.11
N THR A 50 2.09 -24.87 11.94
CA THR A 50 1.95 -25.10 13.37
C THR A 50 0.55 -25.61 13.69
N GLN A 51 0.45 -26.91 14.00
CA GLN A 51 -0.83 -27.58 14.30
C GLN A 51 -0.94 -28.03 15.76
N PHE A 52 0.19 -28.15 16.46
CA PHE A 52 0.28 -28.59 17.84
C PHE A 52 0.95 -27.52 18.72
N PHE A 53 0.60 -27.46 20.00
CA PHE A 53 1.17 -26.51 20.96
C PHE A 53 2.68 -26.66 21.11
N HIS A 54 3.18 -27.90 21.16
CA HIS A 54 4.62 -28.18 21.29
C HIS A 54 5.40 -27.81 20.02
N SER A 55 4.72 -27.68 18.88
CA SER A 55 5.32 -27.27 17.60
C SER A 55 5.28 -25.75 17.39
N TYR A 56 4.72 -24.99 18.34
CA TYR A 56 4.71 -23.55 18.24
C TYR A 56 6.13 -22.99 18.34
N PRO A 57 6.55 -22.07 17.44
CA PRO A 57 7.88 -21.48 17.50
C PRO A 57 8.17 -20.87 18.86
N ASP A 58 9.34 -21.19 19.43
CA ASP A 58 9.76 -20.79 20.78
C ASP A 58 8.88 -21.32 21.93
N GLY A 59 8.03 -22.32 21.65
CA GLY A 59 7.26 -23.07 22.63
C GLY A 59 5.98 -22.39 23.10
N PHE A 60 5.24 -23.11 23.95
CA PHE A 60 3.92 -22.70 24.42
C PHE A 60 3.93 -21.41 25.24
N THR A 61 4.99 -21.13 26.00
CA THR A 61 5.15 -19.87 26.74
C THR A 61 5.21 -18.66 25.81
N LYS A 62 5.81 -18.80 24.62
CA LYS A 62 5.80 -17.74 23.61
C LYS A 62 4.39 -17.48 23.07
N LEU A 63 3.61 -18.55 22.84
CA LEU A 63 2.20 -18.42 22.46
C LEU A 63 1.41 -17.65 23.52
N LEU A 64 1.54 -18.02 24.80
CA LEU A 64 0.85 -17.35 25.90
C LEU A 64 1.25 -15.89 26.02
N SER A 65 2.56 -15.58 26.04
CA SER A 65 3.04 -14.19 26.11
C SER A 65 2.58 -13.34 24.92
N ASN A 66 2.42 -13.91 23.72
CA ASN A 66 1.84 -13.20 22.58
C ASN A 66 0.36 -12.81 22.83
N ILE A 67 -0.39 -13.67 23.52
CA ILE A 67 -1.81 -13.49 23.83
C ILE A 67 -2.02 -12.57 25.04
N GLU A 68 -1.25 -12.76 26.10
CA GLU A 68 -1.43 -12.12 27.41
C GLU A 68 -0.49 -10.90 27.53
N GLY A 69 -0.88 -9.80 26.92
CA GLY A 69 -0.09 -8.56 26.93
C GLY A 69 1.04 -8.50 25.90
N GLY A 70 1.04 -9.39 24.90
CA GLY A 70 1.99 -9.37 23.78
C GLY A 70 1.41 -8.82 22.48
N ASP A 71 2.01 -9.21 21.35
CA ASP A 71 1.71 -8.62 20.04
C ASP A 71 0.26 -8.80 19.62
N LEU A 72 -0.36 -9.97 19.84
CA LEU A 72 -1.78 -10.20 19.48
C LEU A 72 -2.71 -9.30 20.29
N PHE A 73 -2.46 -9.17 21.60
CA PHE A 73 -3.22 -8.26 22.46
C PHE A 73 -3.07 -6.80 22.02
N PHE A 74 -1.83 -6.33 21.88
CA PHE A 74 -1.57 -4.95 21.48
C PHE A 74 -2.04 -4.67 20.06
N THR A 75 -2.04 -5.64 19.14
CA THR A 75 -2.59 -5.46 17.80
C THR A 75 -4.11 -5.24 17.83
N ILE A 76 -4.83 -5.77 18.82
CA ILE A 76 -6.27 -5.51 18.99
C ILE A 76 -6.50 -4.17 19.68
N VAL A 77 -5.72 -3.85 20.72
CA VAL A 77 -5.91 -2.65 21.55
C VAL A 77 -5.36 -1.38 20.88
N ILE A 78 -4.18 -1.47 20.27
CA ILE A 78 -3.40 -0.36 19.70
C ILE A 78 -3.59 -0.26 18.18
N ASN A 79 -4.39 -1.14 17.55
CA ASN A 79 -4.59 -1.09 16.09
C ASN A 79 -4.82 0.37 15.65
N PRO A 80 -3.94 0.96 14.83
CA PRO A 80 -3.81 2.41 14.70
C PRO A 80 -4.78 2.98 13.68
N VAL A 81 -6.02 2.60 13.91
CA VAL A 81 -7.18 3.32 13.45
C VAL A 81 -7.98 3.65 14.70
N ARG A 82 -7.36 4.50 15.53
CA ARG A 82 -7.95 5.38 16.55
C ARG A 82 -8.81 4.68 17.61
N ILE A 83 -8.16 4.34 18.73
CA ILE A 83 -8.50 4.21 20.18
C ILE A 83 -9.98 4.08 20.65
N ILE A 84 -10.98 4.44 19.84
CA ILE A 84 -12.40 4.43 20.19
C ILE A 84 -13.20 3.49 19.24
N ILE A 85 -12.79 3.29 17.98
CA ILE A 85 -13.43 2.36 17.02
C ILE A 85 -12.36 1.77 16.08
N GLY A 86 -11.75 0.65 16.47
CA GLY A 86 -10.75 -0.07 15.67
C GLY A 86 -11.39 -1.13 14.77
N PHE A 87 -10.89 -1.27 13.54
CA PHE A 87 -11.23 -2.37 12.63
C PHE A 87 -10.07 -3.36 12.60
N SER A 88 -10.32 -4.61 12.97
CA SER A 88 -9.29 -5.63 13.06
C SER A 88 -9.71 -6.87 12.28
N ILE A 89 -8.97 -7.16 11.21
CA ILE A 89 -9.09 -8.39 10.43
C ILE A 89 -7.85 -9.21 10.72
N PHE A 90 -7.99 -10.45 11.18
CA PHE A 90 -6.85 -11.34 11.42
C PHE A 90 -6.79 -12.45 10.38
N MET A 91 -5.59 -12.72 9.91
CA MET A 91 -5.32 -13.89 9.09
C MET A 91 -5.17 -15.13 9.96
N THR A 92 -5.95 -16.16 9.67
CA THR A 92 -5.79 -17.54 10.17
C THR A 92 -5.92 -18.51 9.00
N HIS A 93 -5.55 -19.76 9.24
CA HIS A 93 -5.61 -20.82 8.23
C HIS A 93 -6.39 -22.02 8.76
N GLN A 94 -6.90 -22.86 7.85
CA GLN A 94 -7.65 -24.07 8.19
C GLN A 94 -6.90 -24.97 9.19
N GLN A 95 -5.58 -25.10 9.03
CA GLN A 95 -4.71 -25.87 9.91
C GLN A 95 -4.74 -25.38 11.37
N ASN A 96 -4.98 -24.09 11.62
CA ASN A 96 -5.04 -23.54 12.96
C ASN A 96 -6.31 -23.96 13.72
N TYR A 97 -7.31 -24.53 13.03
CA TYR A 97 -8.55 -25.03 13.60
C TYR A 97 -8.63 -26.56 13.65
N ALA A 98 -7.58 -27.25 13.22
CA ALA A 98 -7.44 -28.71 13.30
C ALA A 98 -6.99 -29.13 14.72
N ASN A 99 -6.27 -30.26 14.85
CA ASN A 99 -5.66 -30.83 16.06
C ASN A 99 -5.85 -30.05 17.38
N ASP A 100 -4.84 -29.27 17.80
CA ASP A 100 -4.83 -28.54 19.07
C ASP A 100 -5.66 -27.25 19.04
N ARG A 101 -6.30 -26.95 17.91
CA ARG A 101 -7.20 -25.79 17.72
C ARG A 101 -6.59 -24.46 18.16
N LEU A 102 -5.31 -24.26 17.84
CA LEU A 102 -4.53 -23.06 18.18
C LEU A 102 -5.27 -21.75 17.89
N GLY A 103 -5.99 -21.67 16.77
CA GLY A 103 -6.81 -20.51 16.41
C GLY A 103 -7.88 -20.19 17.45
N ILE A 104 -8.68 -21.19 17.85
CA ILE A 104 -9.74 -21.01 18.85
C ILE A 104 -9.10 -20.67 20.20
N PHE A 105 -8.07 -21.44 20.59
CA PHE A 105 -7.35 -21.24 21.84
C PHE A 105 -6.83 -19.80 21.99
N SER A 106 -6.17 -19.26 20.96
CA SER A 106 -5.58 -17.93 20.98
C SER A 106 -6.62 -16.83 21.04
N PHE A 107 -7.66 -16.90 20.20
CA PHE A 107 -8.67 -15.84 20.14
C PHE A 107 -9.61 -15.83 21.35
N GLU A 108 -9.97 -17.00 21.88
CA GLU A 108 -10.77 -17.06 23.11
C GLU A 108 -10.03 -16.44 24.29
N ARG A 109 -8.75 -16.79 24.46
CA ARG A 109 -7.92 -16.25 25.54
C ARG A 109 -7.67 -14.76 25.39
N VAL A 110 -7.32 -14.27 24.19
CA VAL A 110 -7.07 -12.83 24.01
C VAL A 110 -8.35 -12.02 24.27
N ILE A 111 -9.51 -12.52 23.86
CA ILE A 111 -10.79 -11.85 24.12
C ILE A 111 -11.08 -11.81 25.62
N ASN A 112 -10.85 -12.92 26.33
CA ASN A 112 -11.03 -12.95 27.79
C ASN A 112 -10.05 -12.00 28.49
N PHE A 113 -8.79 -11.99 28.08
CA PHE A 113 -7.78 -11.08 28.61
C PHE A 113 -8.17 -9.61 28.36
N ILE A 114 -8.61 -9.26 27.16
CA ILE A 114 -9.09 -7.91 26.83
C ILE A 114 -10.28 -7.52 27.71
N LYS A 115 -11.24 -8.41 27.95
CA LYS A 115 -12.39 -8.15 28.83
C LYS A 115 -11.98 -7.93 30.30
N CYS A 116 -10.94 -8.62 30.76
CA CYS A 116 -10.44 -8.48 32.13
C CYS A 116 -9.68 -7.15 32.32
N TRP A 117 -8.89 -6.73 31.33
CA TRP A 117 -7.95 -5.62 31.47
C TRP A 117 -8.39 -4.33 30.78
N THR A 118 -9.49 -4.34 30.03
CA THR A 118 -9.98 -3.17 29.30
C THR A 118 -11.51 -3.11 29.31
N ASN A 119 -12.07 -1.94 29.00
CA ASN A 119 -13.51 -1.75 28.81
C ASN A 119 -13.95 -1.86 27.34
N LEU A 120 -13.12 -2.47 26.48
CA LEU A 120 -13.41 -2.57 25.04
C LEU A 120 -14.57 -3.53 24.78
N ARG A 121 -15.50 -3.08 23.93
CA ARG A 121 -16.62 -3.90 23.45
C ARG A 121 -16.33 -4.41 22.05
N LEU A 122 -15.90 -5.66 21.96
CA LEU A 122 -15.63 -6.31 20.67
C LEU A 122 -16.95 -6.75 20.02
N ARG A 123 -17.11 -6.48 18.73
CA ARG A 123 -18.26 -6.88 17.93
C ARG A 123 -17.79 -7.46 16.60
N TRP A 124 -18.44 -8.54 16.18
CA TRP A 124 -18.26 -9.06 14.84
C TRP A 124 -19.08 -8.23 13.84
N VAL A 125 -18.50 -7.99 12.65
CA VAL A 125 -19.14 -7.27 11.55
C VAL A 125 -18.79 -7.99 10.25
N GLU A 126 -19.78 -8.11 9.37
CA GLU A 126 -19.61 -8.66 8.03
C GLU A 126 -18.59 -7.83 7.21
N PRO A 127 -17.73 -8.45 6.38
CA PRO A 127 -16.71 -7.75 5.60
C PRO A 127 -17.23 -6.56 4.76
N ALA A 128 -18.38 -6.69 4.11
CA ALA A 128 -18.97 -5.61 3.31
C ALA A 128 -19.31 -4.38 4.16
N ARG A 129 -20.00 -4.60 5.29
CA ARG A 129 -20.35 -3.53 6.24
C ARG A 129 -19.11 -2.93 6.90
N MET A 130 -18.12 -3.77 7.20
CA MET A 130 -16.83 -3.33 7.74
C MET A 130 -16.12 -2.40 6.76
N ALA A 131 -16.10 -2.72 5.46
CA ALA A 131 -15.48 -1.87 4.46
C ALA A 131 -16.17 -0.50 4.35
N SER A 132 -17.51 -0.48 4.30
CA SER A 132 -18.26 0.76 4.28
C SER A 132 -17.99 1.62 5.52
N ALA A 133 -17.97 1.02 6.71
CA ALA A 133 -17.69 1.73 7.96
C ALA A 133 -16.23 2.22 8.04
N TYR A 134 -15.27 1.42 7.56
CA TYR A 134 -13.86 1.78 7.51
C TYR A 134 -13.62 3.01 6.65
N PHE A 135 -14.09 2.99 5.39
CA PHE A 135 -13.87 4.10 4.47
C PHE A 135 -14.77 5.31 4.71
N ALA A 136 -15.87 5.16 5.46
CA ALA A 136 -16.60 6.31 6.01
C ALA A 136 -15.77 7.03 7.08
N ARG A 137 -15.00 6.28 7.89
CA ARG A 137 -14.14 6.86 8.94
C ARG A 137 -12.82 7.39 8.40
N TYR A 138 -12.22 6.69 7.43
CA TYR A 138 -10.89 6.94 6.87
C TYR A 138 -10.98 7.29 5.38
N ALA A 139 -11.73 8.36 5.07
CA ALA A 139 -11.98 8.77 3.68
C ALA A 139 -10.68 9.08 2.91
N ALA A 140 -9.66 9.63 3.58
CA ALA A 140 -8.35 9.93 2.99
C ALA A 140 -7.56 8.68 2.55
N GLU A 141 -7.91 7.50 3.08
CA GLU A 141 -7.25 6.24 2.74
C GLU A 141 -7.88 5.56 1.52
N LYS A 142 -9.02 6.06 1.00
CA LYS A 142 -9.65 5.49 -0.21
C LYS A 142 -8.71 5.51 -1.41
N VAL A 143 -7.90 6.56 -1.54
CA VAL A 143 -6.93 6.70 -2.63
C VAL A 143 -5.66 5.93 -2.27
N PRO A 144 -5.26 4.90 -3.03
CA PRO A 144 -4.03 4.15 -2.76
C PRO A 144 -2.82 5.06 -2.95
N VAL A 145 -1.79 4.86 -2.14
CA VAL A 145 -0.50 5.53 -2.26
C VAL A 145 0.49 4.53 -2.83
N TRP A 146 0.93 4.76 -4.07
CA TRP A 146 1.94 3.92 -4.70
C TRP A 146 3.31 4.24 -4.12
N SER A 147 3.85 3.35 -3.29
CA SER A 147 5.22 3.42 -2.80
C SER A 147 6.20 2.81 -3.80
N ASN A 148 7.49 3.12 -3.66
CA ASN A 148 8.53 2.45 -4.42
C ASN A 148 8.60 0.96 -4.01
N PRO A 149 8.27 0.01 -4.91
CA PRO A 149 8.28 -1.41 -4.59
C PRO A 149 9.69 -1.96 -4.36
N CYS A 150 10.74 -1.23 -4.76
CA CYS A 150 12.12 -1.65 -4.59
C CYS A 150 12.72 -1.30 -3.23
N ASP A 151 12.06 -0.42 -2.46
CA ASP A 151 12.49 -0.09 -1.11
C ASP A 151 12.17 -1.22 -0.11
N ASP A 152 11.26 -2.13 -0.47
CA ASP A 152 10.88 -3.30 0.34
C ASP A 152 11.22 -4.61 -0.36
N PRO A 153 12.11 -5.46 0.19
CA PRO A 153 12.47 -6.75 -0.40
C PRO A 153 11.28 -7.70 -0.62
N ARG A 154 10.18 -7.56 0.14
CA ARG A 154 8.96 -8.35 -0.08
C ARG A 154 8.20 -7.88 -1.30
N HIS A 155 8.08 -6.57 -1.48
CA HIS A 155 7.41 -5.98 -2.65
C HIS A 155 8.22 -6.22 -3.92
N ALA A 156 9.54 -6.10 -3.86
CA ALA A 156 10.42 -6.39 -4.98
C ALA A 156 10.24 -7.82 -5.51
N LYS A 157 10.02 -8.80 -4.63
CA LYS A 157 9.82 -10.22 -5.00
C LYS A 157 8.50 -10.52 -5.69
N ILE A 158 7.48 -9.67 -5.52
CA ILE A 158 6.15 -9.85 -6.14
C ILE A 158 6.00 -9.03 -7.42
N LEU A 159 7.02 -8.25 -7.82
CA LEU A 159 7.01 -7.52 -9.07
C LEU A 159 6.97 -8.48 -10.27
N PRO A 160 6.27 -8.11 -11.35
CA PRO A 160 6.33 -8.88 -12.59
C PRO A 160 7.77 -8.92 -13.13
N GLN A 161 8.15 -10.05 -13.73
CA GLN A 161 9.48 -10.27 -14.33
C GLN A 161 10.04 -9.12 -15.19
N PRO A 162 9.28 -8.42 -16.05
CA PRO A 162 9.81 -7.29 -16.83
C PRO A 162 10.19 -6.05 -15.99
N PHE A 163 9.88 -6.03 -14.70
CA PHE A 163 10.14 -4.92 -13.79
C PHE A 163 11.09 -5.37 -12.68
N ASN A 164 12.37 -5.54 -13.04
CA ASN A 164 13.42 -5.68 -12.05
C ASN A 164 13.69 -4.30 -11.38
N CYS A 165 14.24 -4.31 -10.18
CA CYS A 165 14.55 -3.07 -9.46
C CYS A 165 15.80 -2.35 -9.98
N SER A 166 16.67 -3.04 -10.72
CA SER A 166 17.92 -2.48 -11.25
C SER A 166 17.71 -1.59 -12.47
N GLU A 167 16.71 -1.90 -13.29
CA GLU A 167 16.38 -1.25 -14.56
C GLU A 167 14.97 -0.65 -14.51
N MET A 168 14.47 -0.39 -13.29
CA MET A 168 13.12 0.11 -13.09
C MET A 168 12.95 1.46 -13.80
N PRO A 169 12.06 1.57 -14.81
CA PRO A 169 11.93 2.78 -15.61
C PRO A 169 11.09 3.81 -14.85
N LEU A 170 11.72 4.49 -13.90
CA LEU A 170 11.14 5.58 -13.13
C LEU A 170 11.97 6.85 -13.33
N PRO A 171 11.33 8.02 -13.42
CA PRO A 171 12.06 9.27 -13.54
C PRO A 171 12.81 9.57 -12.24
N ASN A 172 14.02 10.10 -12.39
CA ASN A 172 14.86 10.57 -11.29
C ASN A 172 14.82 12.10 -11.13
N MET A 173 14.01 12.78 -11.95
CA MET A 173 13.75 14.21 -11.85
C MET A 173 12.29 14.54 -12.19
N LEU A 174 11.67 15.47 -11.47
CA LEU A 174 10.33 15.97 -11.73
C LEU A 174 10.36 17.49 -11.91
N VAL A 175 9.83 17.96 -13.04
CA VAL A 175 9.57 19.38 -13.31
C VAL A 175 8.11 19.65 -12.95
N VAL A 176 7.89 20.32 -11.81
CA VAL A 176 6.56 20.35 -11.15
C VAL A 176 5.71 21.56 -11.51
N GLY A 177 6.23 22.51 -12.28
CA GLY A 177 5.54 23.76 -12.63
C GLY A 177 6.19 24.98 -11.95
N PRO A 178 5.43 26.07 -11.71
CA PRO A 178 3.99 26.25 -11.97
C PRO A 178 3.62 26.30 -13.46
N GLN A 179 2.33 26.49 -13.75
CA GLN A 179 1.88 26.78 -15.11
C GLN A 179 2.35 28.17 -15.57
N LYS A 180 2.55 28.33 -16.88
CA LYS A 180 2.93 29.60 -17.55
C LYS A 180 4.30 30.18 -17.13
N THR A 181 5.18 29.37 -16.51
CA THR A 181 6.56 29.75 -16.17
C THR A 181 7.61 29.17 -17.13
N GLY A 182 7.21 28.80 -18.35
CA GLY A 182 8.14 28.27 -19.36
C GLY A 182 8.61 26.83 -19.14
N SER A 183 7.91 26.04 -18.31
CA SER A 183 8.25 24.63 -18.06
C SER A 183 8.31 23.75 -19.32
N THR A 184 7.51 24.05 -20.35
CA THR A 184 7.59 23.39 -21.67
C THR A 184 8.88 23.73 -22.42
N ALA A 185 9.31 25.00 -22.38
CA ALA A 185 10.57 25.41 -22.99
C ALA A 185 11.76 24.74 -22.28
N LEU A 186 11.73 24.70 -20.94
CA LEU A 186 12.72 23.96 -20.15
C LEU A 186 12.79 22.48 -20.54
N ALA A 187 11.64 21.79 -20.59
CA ALA A 187 11.59 20.39 -21.00
C ALA A 187 12.14 20.17 -22.42
N THR A 188 11.82 21.08 -23.35
CA THR A 188 12.33 21.06 -24.73
C THR A 188 13.85 21.19 -24.76
N PHE A 189 14.43 22.14 -24.01
CA PHE A 189 15.88 22.32 -23.95
C PHE A 189 16.60 21.15 -23.28
N LEU A 190 16.02 20.57 -22.24
CA LEU A 190 16.57 19.38 -21.59
C LEU A 190 16.62 18.19 -22.55
N ASN A 191 15.56 17.97 -23.34
CA ASN A 191 15.49 16.90 -24.34
C ASN A 191 16.52 17.04 -25.48
N LEU A 192 17.14 18.22 -25.68
CA LEU A 192 18.24 18.37 -26.63
C LEU A 192 19.55 17.73 -26.13
N HIS A 193 19.68 17.48 -24.83
CA HIS A 193 20.89 16.93 -24.24
C HIS A 193 20.88 15.39 -24.28
N PRO A 194 21.93 14.70 -24.79
CA PRO A 194 21.93 13.24 -25.01
C PRO A 194 21.72 12.42 -23.72
N ASN A 195 22.16 12.94 -22.57
CA ASN A 195 21.99 12.27 -21.27
C ASN A 195 20.63 12.50 -20.59
N PHE A 196 19.74 13.28 -21.20
CA PHE A 196 18.41 13.58 -20.67
C PHE A 196 17.35 12.93 -21.56
N SER A 197 16.26 12.49 -20.93
CA SER A 197 15.11 11.95 -21.65
C SER A 197 13.84 12.23 -20.88
N SER A 198 12.74 12.41 -21.61
CA SER A 198 11.40 12.59 -21.04
C SER A 198 10.49 11.42 -21.37
N ASN A 199 9.33 11.39 -20.72
CA ASN A 199 8.29 10.40 -20.99
C ASN A 199 7.82 10.43 -22.45
N ASP A 200 7.27 9.30 -22.90
CA ASP A 200 6.56 9.24 -24.17
C ASP A 200 5.30 10.14 -24.11
N PRO A 201 4.91 10.80 -25.22
CA PRO A 201 3.79 11.71 -25.23
C PRO A 201 2.46 10.96 -25.06
N VAL A 202 1.59 11.49 -24.20
CA VAL A 202 0.27 10.92 -23.92
C VAL A 202 -0.79 11.63 -24.77
N PRO A 203 -1.72 10.91 -25.44
CA PRO A 203 -2.69 11.52 -26.35
C PRO A 203 -3.55 12.65 -25.76
N SER A 204 -3.80 12.63 -24.44
CA SER A 204 -4.68 13.59 -23.76
C SER A 204 -3.98 14.88 -23.34
N SER A 205 -2.71 14.79 -22.95
CA SER A 205 -1.98 15.83 -22.22
C SER A 205 -0.58 16.08 -22.79
N PHE A 206 -0.30 15.48 -23.95
CA PHE A 206 0.95 15.58 -24.69
C PHE A 206 2.16 15.24 -23.82
N GLU A 207 2.97 16.24 -23.50
CA GLU A 207 4.18 16.11 -22.67
C GLU A 207 3.88 15.83 -21.20
N GLU A 208 2.70 16.19 -20.68
CA GLU A 208 2.39 16.06 -19.26
C GLU A 208 1.74 14.72 -18.93
N LEU A 209 2.33 13.92 -18.03
CA LEU A 209 1.67 12.67 -17.58
C LEU A 209 0.54 12.93 -16.60
N GLN A 210 0.62 13.98 -15.79
CA GLN A 210 -0.37 14.31 -14.76
C GLN A 210 -0.75 13.09 -13.90
N PHE A 211 0.27 12.35 -13.45
CA PHE A 211 0.12 11.16 -12.63
C PHE A 211 -0.09 11.52 -11.15
N PHE A 212 0.84 12.23 -10.51
CA PHE A 212 0.77 12.54 -9.08
C PHE A 212 -0.36 13.53 -8.77
N GLY A 213 -1.35 13.09 -7.99
CA GLY A 213 -2.55 13.88 -7.67
C GLY A 213 -3.46 14.17 -8.87
N GLY A 214 -3.13 13.67 -10.07
CA GLY A 214 -3.85 13.94 -11.31
C GLY A 214 -4.78 12.80 -11.75
N PRO A 215 -5.43 12.95 -12.91
CA PRO A 215 -6.43 12.01 -13.41
C PRO A 215 -5.85 10.62 -13.72
N ASN A 216 -4.55 10.52 -13.97
CA ASN A 216 -3.89 9.27 -14.34
C ASN A 216 -3.44 8.43 -13.13
N TYR A 217 -3.52 8.95 -11.90
CA TYR A 217 -3.07 8.24 -10.70
C TYR A 217 -3.76 6.88 -10.49
N ALA A 218 -5.06 6.81 -10.83
CA ALA A 218 -5.86 5.59 -10.71
C ALA A 218 -5.47 4.48 -11.69
N ARG A 219 -4.74 4.81 -12.77
CA ARG A 219 -4.21 3.82 -13.73
C ARG A 219 -3.13 2.94 -13.10
N GLY A 220 -2.51 3.42 -12.01
CA GLY A 220 -1.58 2.68 -11.18
C GLY A 220 -0.13 2.75 -11.64
N LEU A 221 0.75 2.21 -10.80
CA LEU A 221 2.20 2.28 -10.99
C LEU A 221 2.67 1.65 -12.32
N HIS A 222 2.09 0.53 -12.73
CA HIS A 222 2.44 -0.13 -13.98
C HIS A 222 2.26 0.78 -15.20
N TRP A 223 1.15 1.53 -15.26
CA TRP A 223 0.90 2.46 -16.37
C TRP A 223 1.93 3.58 -16.39
N TYR A 224 2.31 4.09 -15.22
CA TYR A 224 3.29 5.16 -15.06
C TYR A 224 4.68 4.72 -15.56
N MET A 225 5.13 3.54 -15.15
CA MET A 225 6.41 2.96 -15.56
C MET A 225 6.51 2.72 -17.07
N ASP A 226 5.40 2.32 -17.70
CA ASP A 226 5.36 2.06 -19.14
C ASP A 226 5.67 3.31 -19.97
N GLN A 227 5.41 4.52 -19.43
CA GLN A 227 5.71 5.79 -20.11
C GLN A 227 7.21 6.10 -20.22
N PHE A 228 8.06 5.34 -19.53
CA PHE A 228 9.52 5.52 -19.50
C PHE A 228 10.28 4.29 -19.99
N ARG A 229 9.58 3.24 -20.44
CA ARG A 229 10.18 1.94 -20.75
C ARG A 229 11.28 2.00 -21.81
N SER A 230 11.16 2.91 -22.76
CA SER A 230 12.15 3.12 -23.82
C SER A 230 13.35 3.97 -23.40
N LYS A 231 13.39 4.47 -22.15
CA LYS A 231 14.33 5.54 -21.71
C LYS A 231 15.37 5.09 -20.69
N ILE A 232 15.54 3.78 -20.49
CA ILE A 232 16.38 3.19 -19.42
C ILE A 232 17.87 3.53 -19.57
N ASP A 233 18.34 3.79 -20.81
CA ASP A 233 19.75 4.05 -21.09
C ASP A 233 20.21 5.49 -20.78
N HIS A 234 19.29 6.40 -20.43
CA HIS A 234 19.63 7.78 -20.14
C HIS A 234 19.95 8.01 -18.66
N LEU A 235 20.96 8.84 -18.40
CA LEU A 235 21.39 9.16 -17.03
C LEU A 235 20.29 9.90 -16.24
N ILE A 236 19.57 10.82 -16.90
CA ILE A 236 18.50 11.61 -16.29
C ILE A 236 17.22 11.39 -17.08
N VAL A 237 16.25 10.78 -16.42
CA VAL A 237 14.90 10.61 -16.95
C VAL A 237 13.98 11.49 -16.15
N PHE A 238 13.22 12.35 -16.82
CA PHE A 238 12.37 13.32 -16.16
C PHE A 238 10.95 13.30 -16.67
N GLU A 239 10.04 13.74 -15.82
CA GLU A 239 8.67 14.06 -16.19
C GLU A 239 8.43 15.55 -15.96
N LYS A 240 7.62 16.18 -16.81
CA LYS A 240 7.11 17.52 -16.60
C LYS A 240 5.58 17.48 -16.47
N SER A 241 5.06 17.98 -15.36
CA SER A 241 3.63 18.25 -15.19
C SER A 241 3.46 19.51 -14.36
N ALA A 242 3.03 20.60 -14.99
CA ALA A 242 2.93 21.89 -14.31
C ALA A 242 1.85 21.97 -13.23
N THR A 243 0.93 20.99 -13.24
CA THR A 243 -0.17 20.81 -12.27
C THR A 243 0.28 20.20 -10.96
N TYR A 244 1.54 19.80 -10.80
CA TYR A 244 2.02 19.25 -9.54
C TYR A 244 2.27 20.33 -8.49
N PHE A 245 2.60 21.55 -8.90
CA PHE A 245 2.93 22.65 -7.99
C PHE A 245 1.75 23.10 -7.12
N ASP A 246 0.54 23.17 -7.69
CA ASP A 246 -0.69 23.60 -7.04
C ASP A 246 -1.53 22.45 -6.48
N ASN A 247 -1.12 21.20 -6.70
CA ASN A 247 -1.84 20.02 -6.24
C ASN A 247 -1.38 19.57 -4.83
N PRO A 248 -2.28 19.56 -3.83
CA PRO A 248 -1.92 19.23 -2.45
C PRO A 248 -1.52 17.77 -2.23
N ASP A 249 -1.96 16.84 -3.09
CA ASP A 249 -1.63 15.42 -3.00
C ASP A 249 -0.33 15.06 -3.74
N ALA A 250 0.13 15.91 -4.67
CA ALA A 250 1.32 15.64 -5.48
C ALA A 250 2.60 15.48 -4.64
N PRO A 251 2.89 16.28 -3.60
CA PRO A 251 4.08 16.09 -2.77
C PRO A 251 4.09 14.74 -2.05
N ARG A 252 2.95 14.34 -1.45
CA ARG A 252 2.84 13.08 -0.70
C ARG A 252 2.98 11.86 -1.61
N THR A 253 2.31 11.90 -2.77
CA THR A 253 2.28 10.77 -3.70
C THR A 253 3.58 10.64 -4.49
N SER A 254 4.22 11.76 -4.86
CA SER A 254 5.53 11.75 -5.52
C SER A 254 6.64 11.30 -4.58
N PHE A 255 6.65 11.76 -3.32
CA PHE A 255 7.66 11.32 -2.34
C PHE A 255 7.54 9.83 -2.01
N ALA A 256 6.32 9.29 -1.93
CA ALA A 256 6.12 7.87 -1.66
C ALA A 256 6.71 6.96 -2.75
N LEU A 257 6.59 7.36 -4.02
CA LEU A 257 7.09 6.58 -5.16
C LEU A 257 8.55 6.91 -5.52
N LEU A 258 8.93 8.18 -5.44
CA LEU A 258 10.19 8.72 -5.93
C LEU A 258 10.89 9.55 -4.83
N PRO A 259 11.24 8.94 -3.68
CA PRO A 259 11.79 9.68 -2.54
C PRO A 259 13.14 10.36 -2.82
N LYS A 260 13.85 9.91 -3.86
CA LYS A 260 15.19 10.40 -4.26
C LYS A 260 15.16 11.28 -5.52
N ALA A 261 13.99 11.50 -6.13
CA ALA A 261 13.92 12.28 -7.35
C ALA A 261 14.24 13.76 -7.07
N LYS A 262 14.96 14.38 -8.02
CA LYS A 262 15.24 15.81 -7.98
C LYS A 262 13.99 16.58 -8.37
N ILE A 263 13.62 17.61 -7.61
CA ILE A 263 12.47 18.48 -7.92
C ILE A 263 12.98 19.77 -8.55
N VAL A 264 12.42 20.14 -9.69
CA VAL A 264 12.72 21.38 -10.41
C VAL A 264 11.44 22.22 -10.49
N VAL A 265 11.55 23.48 -10.07
CA VAL A 265 10.48 24.47 -10.10
C VAL A 265 10.91 25.60 -11.04
N GLY A 266 10.06 25.95 -12.00
CA GLY A 266 10.27 27.09 -12.89
C GLY A 266 9.83 28.38 -12.22
N TYR A 267 10.63 29.43 -12.33
CA TYR A 267 10.34 30.78 -11.85
C TYR A 267 10.25 31.75 -13.03
#